data_AF-A0A3D5JZE8-F1
#
_entry.id   AF-A0A3D5JZE8-F1
#
_cell.length_a   1.000
_cell.length_b   1.000
_cell.length_c   1.000
_cell.angle_alpha   90.00
_cell.angle_beta   90.00
_cell.angle_gamma   90.00
#
_symmetry.space_group_name_H-M   'P 1'
#
loop_
_entity.id
_entity.type
_entity.pdbx_description
1 polymer ?
#
loop_
_entity_poly.entity_id
_entity_poly.type
_entity_poly.pdbx_seq_one_letter_code
_entity_poly.pdbx_strand_id
1 'polypeptide(L)'
;MENRKKNLKKWAHCGVFGWLNQLLNRVLFLLGFACLPLAMAAPVSYQNEVMAVLAKAGCNMRTCHGNANGKGGFKISLRGEFPAEDWKVISRNELGRGLNLIEPDESLLLKKATAQIPHEG
;
A
#
# COMPACT_ATOMS: atom_id res chain seq x y z
N MET A 1 -13.99 -70.01 1.81
CA MET A 1 -13.40 -70.04 0.45
C MET A 1 -13.67 -68.74 -0.35
N GLU A 2 -14.04 -67.64 0.33
CA GLU A 2 -14.42 -66.33 -0.26
C GLU A 2 -13.26 -65.32 -0.24
N ASN A 3 -12.01 -65.76 -0.41
CA ASN A 3 -10.85 -64.85 -0.29
C ASN A 3 -9.86 -64.93 -1.46
N ARG A 4 -10.18 -65.69 -2.51
CA ARG A 4 -9.34 -65.80 -3.73
C ARG A 4 -9.79 -64.94 -4.91
N LYS A 5 -10.92 -64.24 -4.83
CA LYS A 5 -11.41 -63.37 -5.93
C LYS A 5 -11.06 -61.88 -5.76
N LYS A 6 -10.60 -61.44 -4.58
CA LYS A 6 -10.26 -60.03 -4.32
C LYS A 6 -8.87 -59.62 -4.81
N ASN A 7 -8.04 -60.57 -5.25
CA ASN A 7 -6.64 -60.32 -5.62
C ASN A 7 -6.39 -60.12 -7.13
N LEU A 8 -7.44 -60.19 -7.97
CA LEU A 8 -7.33 -59.98 -9.42
C LEU A 8 -7.67 -58.55 -9.86
N LYS A 9 -8.16 -57.67 -8.97
CA LYS A 9 -8.51 -56.28 -9.27
C LYS A 9 -7.42 -55.24 -8.95
N LYS A 10 -6.22 -55.67 -8.56
CA LYS A 10 -5.14 -54.74 -8.13
C LYS A 10 -4.10 -54.40 -9.21
N TRP A 11 -4.27 -54.91 -10.44
CA TRP A 11 -3.28 -54.81 -11.52
C TRP A 11 -3.64 -53.83 -12.66
N ALA A 12 -4.60 -52.93 -12.47
CA ALA A 12 -4.99 -51.95 -13.50
C ALA A 12 -4.45 -50.51 -13.26
N HIS A 13 -3.58 -50.30 -12.27
CA HIS A 13 -3.00 -49.00 -11.96
C HIS A 13 -1.47 -48.98 -12.12
N CYS A 14 -0.93 -49.85 -12.97
CA CYS A 14 0.44 -49.74 -13.45
C CYS A 14 0.39 -49.10 -14.84
N GLY A 15 0.70 -47.82 -14.92
CA GLY A 15 0.69 -47.11 -16.19
C GLY A 15 1.49 -45.83 -16.09
N VAL A 16 2.69 -45.86 -16.66
CA VAL A 16 3.58 -44.75 -17.02
C VAL A 16 2.82 -43.49 -17.51
N PHE A 17 1.60 -43.67 -18.03
CA PHE A 17 0.63 -42.65 -18.43
C PHE A 17 0.27 -41.61 -17.35
N GLY A 18 0.18 -42.01 -16.07
CA GLY A 18 -0.18 -41.08 -14.98
C GLY A 18 0.95 -40.11 -14.62
N TRP A 19 2.21 -40.54 -14.74
CA TRP A 19 3.38 -39.71 -14.44
C TRP A 19 3.67 -38.69 -15.54
N LEU A 20 3.45 -39.06 -16.81
CA LEU A 20 3.64 -38.16 -17.95
C LEU A 20 2.63 -37.01 -17.93
N ASN A 21 1.36 -37.31 -17.61
CA ASN A 21 0.30 -36.29 -17.54
C ASN A 21 0.46 -35.37 -16.31
N GLN A 22 1.01 -35.88 -15.21
CA GLN A 22 1.37 -35.06 -14.04
C GLN A 22 2.59 -34.18 -14.30
N LEU A 23 3.60 -34.65 -15.05
CA LEU A 23 4.74 -33.82 -15.44
C LEU A 23 4.34 -32.71 -16.42
N LEU A 24 3.50 -33.02 -17.42
CA LEU A 24 2.94 -32.02 -18.34
C LEU A 24 2.11 -30.95 -17.61
N ASN A 25 1.24 -31.35 -16.68
CA ASN A 25 0.48 -30.39 -15.87
C ASN A 25 1.37 -29.53 -14.97
N ARG A 26 2.47 -30.08 -14.42
CA ARG A 26 3.41 -29.31 -13.60
C ARG A 26 4.22 -28.30 -14.43
N VAL A 27 4.62 -28.67 -15.66
CA VAL A 27 5.31 -27.74 -16.58
C VAL A 27 4.36 -26.63 -17.05
N LEU A 28 3.11 -26.94 -17.38
CA LEU A 28 2.10 -25.91 -17.69
C LEU A 28 1.83 -24.98 -16.50
N PHE A 29 1.78 -25.50 -15.28
CA PHE A 29 1.57 -24.69 -14.07
C PHE A 29 2.75 -23.74 -13.78
N LEU A 30 3.98 -24.15 -14.10
CA LEU A 30 5.18 -23.32 -13.95
C LEU A 30 5.31 -22.26 -15.05
N LEU A 31 4.89 -22.57 -16.28
CA LEU A 31 4.90 -21.61 -17.39
C LEU A 31 3.79 -20.55 -17.26
N GLY A 32 2.65 -20.87 -16.63
CA GLY A 32 1.55 -19.91 -16.39
C GLY A 32 1.85 -18.84 -15.33
N PHE A 33 2.80 -19.09 -14.42
CA PHE A 33 3.18 -18.15 -13.35
C PHE A 33 4.31 -17.17 -13.76
N ALA A 34 4.96 -17.41 -14.90
CA ALA A 34 6.13 -16.63 -15.32
C ALA A 34 5.79 -15.27 -15.95
N CYS A 35 4.51 -15.02 -16.27
CA CYS A 35 4.03 -13.74 -16.77
C CYS A 35 3.31 -12.99 -15.64
N LEU A 36 4.03 -12.69 -14.55
CA LEU A 36 3.54 -11.74 -13.56
C LEU A 36 3.62 -10.35 -14.22
N PRO A 37 2.50 -9.62 -14.40
CA PRO A 37 2.58 -8.27 -14.91
C PRO A 37 3.46 -7.47 -13.94
N LEU A 38 4.51 -6.84 -14.47
CA LEU A 38 5.29 -5.88 -13.72
C LEU A 38 4.32 -4.76 -13.33
N ALA A 39 3.86 -4.78 -12.08
CA ALA A 39 2.89 -3.82 -11.58
C ALA A 39 3.50 -2.43 -11.71
N MET A 40 3.03 -1.65 -12.70
CA MET A 40 3.38 -0.24 -12.79
C MET A 40 2.84 0.44 -11.53
N ALA A 41 3.72 1.14 -10.81
CA ALA A 41 3.30 1.89 -9.63
C ALA A 41 2.17 2.85 -10.03
N ALA A 42 1.05 2.74 -9.32
CA ALA A 42 -0.06 3.66 -9.50
C ALA A 42 0.42 5.11 -9.26
N PRO A 43 -0.16 6.10 -9.96
CA PRO A 43 0.17 7.50 -9.69
C PRO A 43 -0.11 7.84 -8.23
N VAL A 44 0.79 8.61 -7.62
CA VAL A 44 0.63 9.08 -6.24
C VAL A 44 -0.57 10.01 -6.15
N SER A 45 -1.45 9.74 -5.20
CA SER A 45 -2.63 10.54 -4.89
C SER A 45 -2.52 11.14 -3.49
N TYR A 46 -3.14 12.31 -3.29
CA TYR A 46 -3.20 12.88 -1.95
C TYR A 46 -4.00 12.00 -0.99
N GLN A 47 -5.14 11.48 -1.45
CA GLN A 47 -6.08 10.74 -0.60
C GLN A 47 -5.55 9.39 -0.14
N ASN A 48 -4.89 8.62 -1.01
CA ASN A 48 -4.47 7.26 -0.64
C ASN A 48 -3.10 7.25 0.04
N GLU A 49 -2.14 8.05 -0.46
CA GLU A 49 -0.76 7.99 0.00
C GLU A 49 -0.49 9.06 1.08
N VAL A 50 -0.76 10.33 0.78
CA VAL A 50 -0.36 11.43 1.66
C VAL A 50 -1.22 11.49 2.92
N MET A 51 -2.53 11.37 2.78
CA MET A 51 -3.46 11.41 3.92
C MET A 51 -3.22 10.24 4.88
N ALA A 52 -2.86 9.06 4.36
CA ALA A 52 -2.49 7.91 5.18
C ALA A 52 -1.23 8.18 6.01
N VAL A 53 -0.21 8.81 5.42
CA VAL A 53 1.01 9.22 6.15
C VAL A 53 0.69 10.24 7.24
N LEU A 54 -0.12 11.27 6.93
CA LEU A 54 -0.53 12.29 7.91
C LEU A 54 -1.32 11.68 9.07
N ALA A 55 -2.21 10.73 8.79
CA ALA A 55 -2.96 10.00 9.80
C ALA A 55 -2.04 9.15 10.67
N LYS A 56 -1.09 8.43 10.05
CA LYS A 56 -0.14 7.58 10.76
C LYS A 56 0.77 8.39 11.68
N ALA A 57 1.20 9.57 11.24
CA ALA A 57 2.01 10.49 12.03
C ALA A 57 1.20 11.26 13.10
N GLY A 58 -0.13 11.21 13.05
CA GLY A 58 -1.01 11.91 14.00
C GLY A 58 -1.20 13.40 13.69
N CYS A 59 -0.76 13.89 12.53
CA CYS A 59 -0.87 15.29 12.14
C CYS A 59 -2.34 15.76 12.10
N ASN A 60 -3.23 14.93 11.53
CA ASN A 60 -4.65 15.26 11.37
C ASN A 60 -5.51 14.90 12.59
N MET A 61 -4.90 14.80 13.78
CA MET A 61 -5.60 14.47 15.03
C MET A 61 -6.08 15.71 15.77
N ARG A 62 -7.10 15.53 16.62
CA ARG A 62 -7.74 16.59 17.40
C ARG A 62 -6.79 17.30 18.39
N THR A 63 -5.64 16.71 18.67
CA THR A 63 -4.63 17.29 19.58
C THR A 63 -3.97 18.52 18.98
N CYS A 64 -3.73 18.54 17.67
CA CYS A 64 -2.93 19.56 16.99
C CYS A 64 -3.61 20.04 15.69
N HIS A 65 -3.05 19.77 14.51
CA HIS A 65 -3.51 20.40 13.27
C HIS A 65 -4.91 20.00 12.84
N GLY A 66 -5.40 18.82 13.27
CA GLY A 66 -6.76 18.36 13.05
C GLY A 66 -7.81 18.97 13.98
N ASN A 67 -7.45 19.91 14.86
CA ASN A 67 -8.39 20.56 15.76
C ASN A 67 -9.12 21.75 15.08
N ALA A 68 -10.14 22.31 15.72
CA ALA A 68 -10.97 23.37 15.13
C ALA A 68 -10.19 24.63 14.71
N ASN A 69 -9.08 24.92 15.39
CA ASN A 69 -8.23 26.10 15.19
C ASN A 69 -6.90 25.76 14.49
N GLY A 70 -6.53 24.49 14.37
CA GLY A 70 -5.17 24.06 14.01
C GLY A 70 -4.13 24.47 15.06
N LYS A 71 -2.85 24.42 14.68
CA LYS A 71 -1.73 24.88 15.52
C LYS A 71 -0.53 25.27 14.64
N GLY A 72 0.29 26.22 15.09
CA GLY A 72 1.48 26.67 14.37
C GLY A 72 1.19 27.25 12.97
N GLY A 73 0.03 27.91 12.80
CA GLY A 73 -0.42 28.44 11.51
C GLY A 73 -0.88 27.37 10.51
N PHE A 74 -0.94 26.10 10.91
CA PHE A 74 -1.31 24.99 10.04
C PHE A 74 -2.53 24.25 10.58
N LYS A 75 -3.59 24.24 9.76
CA LYS A 75 -4.88 23.59 10.06
C LYS A 75 -5.28 22.69 8.91
N ILE A 76 -5.47 21.41 9.22
CA ILE A 76 -6.04 20.41 8.30
C ILE A 76 -7.26 19.79 8.97
N SER A 77 -8.13 19.15 8.19
CA SER A 77 -9.36 18.57 8.70
C SER A 77 -9.08 17.40 9.64
N LEU A 78 -9.96 17.22 10.63
CA LEU A 78 -9.85 16.12 11.57
C LEU A 78 -9.96 14.80 10.80
N ARG A 79 -8.94 13.94 10.92
CA ARG A 79 -8.89 12.62 10.28
C ARG A 79 -9.12 12.63 8.75
N GLY A 80 -8.91 13.76 8.08
CA GLY A 80 -9.12 13.87 6.63
C GLY A 80 -10.60 13.96 6.23
N GLU A 81 -11.48 14.51 7.06
CA GLU A 81 -12.89 14.77 6.73
C GLU A 81 -13.08 15.56 5.42
N PHE A 82 -12.15 16.46 5.08
CA PHE A 82 -12.21 17.29 3.87
C PHE A 82 -10.92 17.23 3.05
N PRO A 83 -10.63 16.11 2.35
CA PRO A 83 -9.33 15.91 1.70
C PRO A 83 -8.99 16.95 0.63
N ALA A 84 -10.00 17.45 -0.08
CA ALA A 84 -9.80 18.46 -1.11
C ALA A 84 -9.38 19.81 -0.53
N GLU A 85 -9.88 20.19 0.65
CA GLU A 85 -9.47 21.41 1.33
C GLU A 85 -8.11 21.23 2.00
N ASP A 86 -7.85 20.07 2.60
CA ASP A 86 -6.54 19.76 3.20
C ASP A 86 -5.43 19.78 2.15
N TRP A 87 -5.69 19.26 0.95
CA TRP A 87 -4.78 19.37 -0.17
C TRP A 87 -4.46 20.83 -0.51
N LYS A 88 -5.46 21.72 -0.54
CA LYS A 88 -5.24 23.14 -0.81
C LYS A 88 -4.42 23.78 0.31
N VAL A 89 -4.70 23.48 1.57
CA VAL A 89 -3.91 24.00 2.70
C VAL A 89 -2.46 23.55 2.57
N ILE A 90 -2.20 22.26 2.34
CA ILE A 90 -0.84 21.72 2.21
C ILE A 90 -0.11 22.30 1.00
N SER A 91 -0.76 22.30 -0.17
CA SER A 91 -0.15 22.74 -1.42
C SER A 91 0.03 24.26 -1.53
N ARG A 92 -0.72 25.04 -0.73
CA ARG A 92 -0.77 26.51 -0.83
C ARG A 92 -0.48 27.23 0.49
N ASN A 93 -0.02 26.53 1.53
CA ASN A 93 0.13 27.10 2.87
C ASN A 93 0.98 28.38 2.88
N GLU A 94 0.65 29.29 3.81
CA GLU A 94 1.21 30.63 4.04
C GLU A 94 2.33 31.05 3.08
N LEU A 95 1.94 31.75 2.01
CA LEU A 95 2.87 32.48 1.14
C LEU A 95 3.95 31.59 0.49
N GLY A 96 3.68 30.31 0.29
CA GLY A 96 4.58 29.37 -0.39
C GLY A 96 5.69 28.80 0.49
N ARG A 97 5.63 28.98 1.82
CA ARG A 97 6.66 28.47 2.74
C ARG A 97 6.42 27.02 3.17
N GLY A 98 5.22 26.48 2.95
CA GLY A 98 4.87 25.11 3.39
C GLY A 98 5.59 24.00 2.64
N LEU A 99 5.60 24.08 1.29
CA LEU A 99 6.22 23.11 0.40
C LEU A 99 7.22 23.80 -0.54
N ASN A 100 8.41 23.24 -0.64
CA ASN A 100 9.39 23.62 -1.65
C ASN A 100 9.41 22.54 -2.76
N LEU A 101 8.99 22.93 -3.96
CA LEU A 101 8.90 21.99 -5.10
C LEU A 101 10.23 21.82 -5.85
N ILE A 102 11.21 22.69 -5.61
CA ILE A 102 12.55 22.63 -6.21
C ILE A 102 13.47 21.77 -5.34
N GLU A 103 13.45 22.02 -4.03
CA GLU A 103 14.22 21.29 -3.02
C GLU A 103 13.24 20.70 -1.98
N PRO A 104 12.69 19.49 -2.20
CA PRO A 104 11.65 18.92 -1.35
C PRO A 104 12.03 18.82 0.13
N ASP A 105 13.28 18.48 0.43
CA ASP A 105 13.81 18.35 1.79
C ASP A 105 13.81 19.69 2.55
N GLU A 106 13.76 20.82 1.84
CA GLU A 106 13.64 22.16 2.40
C GLU A 106 12.18 22.55 2.74
N SER A 107 11.21 21.69 2.42
CA SER A 107 9.80 21.92 2.78
C SER A 107 9.62 21.96 4.30
N LEU A 108 8.97 23.02 4.80
CA LEU A 108 8.63 23.11 6.21
C LEU A 108 7.78 21.92 6.69
N LEU A 109 6.91 21.39 5.82
CA LEU A 109 6.14 20.18 6.13
C LEU A 109 7.05 19.01 6.52
N LEU A 110 8.14 18.76 5.79
CA LEU A 110 9.06 17.66 6.06
C LEU A 110 9.97 17.98 7.25
N LYS A 111 10.54 19.18 7.30
CA LYS A 111 11.44 19.59 8.39
C LYS A 111 10.76 19.58 9.75
N LYS A 112 9.52 20.07 9.84
CA LYS A 112 8.72 20.04 11.08
C LYS A 112 8.30 18.62 11.43
N ALA A 113 7.82 17.82 10.46
CA ALA A 113 7.39 16.44 10.71
C ALA A 113 8.54 15.51 11.15
N THR A 114 9.77 15.77 10.71
CA THR A 114 10.97 15.00 11.06
C THR A 114 11.77 15.62 12.20
N ALA A 115 11.23 16.65 12.87
CA ALA A 115 11.86 17.35 13.99
C ALA A 115 13.26 17.94 13.69
N GLN A 116 13.56 18.25 12.43
CA GLN A 116 14.77 18.97 12.05
C GLN A 116 14.72 20.43 12.50
N ILE A 117 13.51 20.97 12.64
CA ILE A 117 13.22 22.29 13.21
C ILE A 117 12.06 22.16 14.21
N PRO A 118 11.81 23.17 15.07
CA PRO A 118 10.69 23.14 15.99
C PRO A 118 9.34 22.91 15.30
N HIS A 119 8.58 21.92 15.78
CA HIS A 119 7.31 21.51 15.18
C HIS A 119 6.21 22.58 15.29
N GLU A 120 6.17 23.30 16.43
CA GLU A 120 5.21 24.37 16.77
C GLU A 120 3.73 23.97 16.87
N GLY A 121 3.42 22.71 16.56
CA GLY A 121 2.10 22.11 16.69
C GLY A 121 2.02 20.90 15.82
#